data_AF-A0A8X7CBM2-F1
#
_entry.id   AF-A0A8X7CBM2-F1
#
_cell.length_a   1.000
_cell.length_b   1.000
_cell.length_c   1.000
_cell.angle_alpha   90.00
_cell.angle_beta   90.00
_cell.angle_gamma   90.00
#
_symmetry.space_group_name_H-M   'P 1'
#
loop_
_entity.id
_entity.type
_entity.pdbx_description
1 polymer ?
#
loop_
_entity_poly.entity_id
_entity_poly.type
_entity_poly.pdbx_seq_one_letter_code
_entity_poly.pdbx_strand_id
1 'polypeptide(L)'
;MIASVLLTTVELLRIVLKITYPIANFFFDSLYFIFNGATKPLPAIDNKILLMPVTELAEKIRKRQLKCKDVMRAYVKRSQLVNPYINAVTDSRYVDALQDAIAVDRFLESGEKTEDQIADETPLLGVPFTCKEVLGIKGFAANFRIGDSQESCRRRRR
;
A
#
# COMPACT_ATOMS: atom_id res chain seq x y z
N MET A 1 -27.78 18.26 -48.00
CA MET A 1 -28.38 16.95 -47.65
C MET A 1 -27.43 16.04 -46.90
N ILE A 2 -26.21 15.78 -47.39
CA ILE A 2 -25.26 14.86 -46.71
C ILE A 2 -24.87 15.36 -45.30
N ALA A 3 -24.52 16.65 -45.15
CA ALA A 3 -24.11 17.22 -43.86
C ALA A 3 -25.24 17.25 -42.81
N SER A 4 -26.49 17.50 -43.22
CA SER A 4 -27.65 17.48 -42.31
C SER A 4 -28.00 16.06 -41.86
N VAL A 5 -27.85 15.07 -42.73
CA VAL A 5 -28.01 13.64 -42.38
C VAL A 5 -26.88 13.17 -41.47
N LEU A 6 -25.65 13.63 -41.70
CA LEU A 6 -24.51 13.33 -40.83
C LEU A 6 -24.70 13.92 -39.42
N LEU A 7 -25.22 15.15 -39.32
CA LEU A 7 -25.51 15.81 -38.03
C LEU A 7 -26.61 15.08 -37.26
N THR A 8 -27.72 14.70 -37.91
CA THR A 8 -28.82 14.01 -37.24
C THR A 8 -28.42 12.59 -36.81
N THR A 9 -27.63 11.88 -37.60
CA THR A 9 -27.11 10.55 -37.23
C THR A 9 -26.14 10.61 -36.05
N VAL A 10 -25.26 11.62 -35.99
CA VAL A 10 -24.36 11.83 -34.84
C VAL A 10 -25.13 12.19 -33.57
N GLU A 11 -26.16 13.03 -33.66
CA GLU A 11 -27.01 13.36 -32.50
C GLU A 11 -27.81 12.14 -32.02
N LEU A 12 -28.35 11.33 -32.95
CA LEU A 12 -29.05 10.09 -32.60
C LEU A 12 -28.10 9.10 -31.92
N LEU A 13 -26.88 8.94 -32.43
CA LEU A 13 -25.83 8.11 -31.84
C LEU A 13 -25.46 8.60 -30.43
N ARG A 14 -25.32 9.91 -30.21
CA ARG A 14 -25.06 10.48 -28.88
C ARG A 14 -26.18 10.19 -27.90
N ILE A 15 -27.44 10.33 -28.32
CA ILE A 15 -28.61 10.04 -27.49
C ILE A 15 -28.62 8.56 -27.12
N VAL A 16 -28.38 7.67 -28.08
CA VAL A 16 -28.29 6.22 -27.85
C VAL A 16 -27.19 5.91 -26.83
N LEU A 17 -25.96 6.41 -27.03
CA LEU A 17 -24.84 6.17 -26.12
C LEU A 17 -25.11 6.69 -24.69
N LYS A 18 -25.74 7.87 -24.58
CA LYS A 18 -26.13 8.47 -23.28
C LYS A 18 -27.17 7.65 -22.53
N ILE A 19 -28.03 6.92 -23.24
CA ILE A 19 -29.06 6.07 -22.64
C ILE A 19 -28.50 4.68 -22.35
N THR A 20 -27.71 4.12 -23.25
CA THR A 20 -27.16 2.77 -23.07
C THR A 20 -26.14 2.70 -21.95
N TYR A 21 -25.31 3.73 -21.74
CA TYR A 21 -24.30 3.73 -20.67
C TYR A 21 -24.89 3.60 -19.25
N PRO A 22 -25.88 4.40 -18.81
CA PRO A 22 -26.47 4.24 -17.48
C PRO A 22 -27.27 2.94 -17.34
N ILE A 23 -27.92 2.46 -18.40
CA ILE A 23 -28.63 1.17 -18.38
C ILE A 23 -27.65 0.02 -18.22
N ALA A 24 -26.54 0.04 -18.99
CA ALA A 24 -25.49 -0.95 -18.88
C ALA A 24 -24.86 -0.93 -17.49
N ASN A 25 -24.51 0.25 -16.96
CA ASN A 25 -23.96 0.36 -15.60
C ASN A 25 -24.96 -0.14 -14.55
N PHE A 26 -26.22 0.24 -14.61
CA PHE A 26 -27.24 -0.26 -13.68
C PHE A 26 -27.37 -1.79 -13.74
N PHE A 27 -27.35 -2.36 -14.96
CA PHE A 27 -27.40 -3.80 -15.15
C PHE A 27 -26.15 -4.49 -14.59
N PHE A 28 -24.95 -4.00 -14.91
CA PHE A 28 -23.70 -4.55 -14.41
C PHE A 28 -23.57 -4.42 -12.89
N ASP A 29 -23.96 -3.28 -12.31
CA ASP A 29 -23.93 -3.06 -10.87
C ASP A 29 -24.93 -3.96 -10.15
N SER A 30 -26.15 -4.10 -10.68
CA SER A 30 -27.15 -5.01 -10.16
C SER A 30 -26.68 -6.46 -10.22
N LEU A 31 -26.12 -6.87 -11.36
CA LEU A 31 -25.55 -8.20 -11.56
C LEU A 31 -24.38 -8.46 -10.60
N TYR A 32 -23.47 -7.50 -10.47
CA TYR A 32 -22.33 -7.57 -9.56
C TYR A 32 -22.80 -7.67 -8.10
N PHE A 33 -23.81 -6.91 -7.71
CA PHE A 33 -24.38 -6.97 -6.36
C PHE A 33 -25.05 -8.32 -6.07
N ILE A 34 -25.75 -8.90 -7.05
CA ILE A 34 -26.38 -10.23 -6.91
C ILE A 34 -25.33 -11.34 -6.77
N PHE A 35 -24.25 -11.31 -7.57
CA PHE A 35 -23.23 -12.35 -7.55
C PHE A 35 -22.20 -12.21 -6.43
N ASN A 36 -21.71 -10.99 -6.18
CA ASN A 36 -20.62 -10.76 -5.22
C ASN A 36 -21.14 -10.32 -3.83
N GLY A 37 -22.42 -9.99 -3.72
CA GLY A 37 -23.03 -9.51 -2.49
C GLY A 37 -22.56 -8.11 -2.11
N ALA A 38 -23.01 -7.65 -0.94
CA ALA A 38 -22.52 -6.41 -0.35
C ALA A 38 -21.05 -6.54 0.08
N THR A 39 -20.29 -5.44 -0.03
CA THR A 39 -18.92 -5.37 0.47
C THR A 39 -18.92 -5.69 1.97
N LYS A 40 -18.19 -6.75 2.35
CA LYS A 40 -18.10 -7.15 3.75
C LYS A 40 -17.40 -6.05 4.55
N PRO A 41 -17.94 -5.64 5.71
CA PRO A 41 -17.29 -4.65 6.54
C PRO A 41 -15.93 -5.17 7.00
N LEU A 42 -14.96 -4.25 7.07
CA LEU A 42 -13.64 -4.61 7.56
C LEU A 42 -13.71 -4.96 9.06
N PRO A 43 -12.94 -5.96 9.49
CA PRO A 43 -12.81 -6.25 10.92
C PRO A 43 -12.25 -5.03 11.67
N ALA A 44 -12.76 -4.83 12.89
CA ALA A 44 -12.43 -3.72 13.76
C ALA A 44 -10.93 -3.67 14.09
N ILE A 45 -10.46 -2.48 14.45
CA ILE A 45 -9.04 -2.24 14.80
C ILE A 45 -8.92 -2.35 16.32
N ASP A 46 -8.37 -3.46 16.80
CA ASP A 46 -8.21 -3.71 18.24
C ASP A 46 -6.94 -3.06 18.81
N ASN A 47 -5.87 -2.96 17.99
CA ASN A 47 -4.57 -2.49 18.45
C ASN A 47 -4.43 -0.97 18.30
N LYS A 48 -4.29 -0.27 19.43
CA LYS A 48 -4.05 1.20 19.46
C LYS A 48 -2.79 1.63 18.70
N ILE A 49 -1.79 0.74 18.60
CA ILE A 49 -0.55 1.00 17.83
C ILE A 49 -0.83 1.34 16.38
N LEU A 50 -1.86 0.72 15.79
CA LEU A 50 -2.22 0.92 14.39
C LEU A 50 -2.88 2.28 14.13
N LEU A 51 -3.32 2.95 15.20
CA LEU A 51 -4.01 4.25 15.14
C LEU A 51 -3.07 5.41 15.51
N MET A 52 -1.84 5.12 15.97
CA MET A 52 -0.88 6.16 16.34
C MET A 52 -0.28 6.81 15.09
N PRO A 53 -0.05 8.14 15.11
CA PRO A 53 0.67 8.81 14.05
C PRO A 53 2.13 8.37 14.02
N VAL A 54 2.73 8.42 12.83
CA VAL A 54 4.11 7.95 12.59
C VAL A 54 5.14 8.71 13.44
N THR A 55 4.94 10.01 13.65
CA THR A 55 5.83 10.84 14.47
C THR A 55 5.87 10.37 15.92
N GLU A 56 4.71 10.10 16.52
CA GLU A 56 4.59 9.57 17.88
C GLU A 56 5.12 8.15 17.97
N LEU A 57 4.85 7.31 16.97
CA LEU A 57 5.38 5.95 16.91
C LEU A 57 6.91 5.93 16.89
N ALA A 58 7.52 6.76 16.04
CA ALA A 58 8.97 6.90 15.95
C ALA A 58 9.58 7.44 17.25
N GLU A 59 8.95 8.43 17.88
CA GLU A 59 9.38 8.97 19.17
C GLU A 59 9.34 7.90 20.27
N LYS A 60 8.25 7.13 20.36
CA LYS A 60 8.10 6.04 21.34
C LYS A 60 9.12 4.92 21.13
N ILE A 61 9.47 4.63 19.89
CA ILE A 61 10.54 3.67 19.55
C ILE A 61 11.91 4.22 20.00
N ARG A 62 12.22 5.49 19.68
CA ARG A 62 13.48 6.12 20.10
C ARG A 62 13.66 6.14 21.61
N LYS A 63 12.59 6.49 22.35
CA LYS A 63 12.54 6.48 23.82
C LYS A 63 12.44 5.08 24.43
N ARG A 64 12.52 4.01 23.61
CA ARG A 64 12.46 2.60 24.02
C ARG A 64 11.17 2.21 24.77
N GLN A 65 10.11 3.00 24.61
CA GLN A 65 8.79 2.72 25.20
C GLN A 65 8.04 1.62 24.44
N LEU A 66 8.35 1.46 23.15
CA LEU A 66 7.82 0.43 22.27
C LEU A 66 8.96 -0.31 21.57
N LYS A 67 8.85 -1.64 21.49
CA LYS A 67 9.79 -2.45 20.70
C LYS A 67 9.36 -2.49 19.23
N CYS A 68 10.30 -2.30 18.31
CA CYS A 68 10.07 -2.36 16.87
C CYS A 68 9.48 -3.71 16.45
N LYS A 69 9.93 -4.81 17.05
CA LYS A 69 9.38 -6.15 16.76
C LYS A 69 7.88 -6.25 17.03
N ASP A 70 7.41 -5.61 18.11
CA ASP A 70 6.01 -5.68 18.53
C ASP A 70 5.12 -4.80 17.65
N VAL A 71 5.64 -3.64 17.26
CA VAL A 71 5.02 -2.78 16.25
C VAL A 71 4.89 -3.55 14.93
N MET A 72 5.99 -4.09 14.40
CA MET A 72 5.98 -4.82 13.13
C MET A 72 4.99 -5.99 13.16
N ARG A 73 4.99 -6.79 14.24
CA ARG A 73 4.05 -7.90 14.43
C ARG A 73 2.59 -7.45 14.42
N ALA A 74 2.26 -6.31 15.03
CA ALA A 74 0.91 -5.76 15.01
C ALA A 74 0.47 -5.38 13.59
N TYR A 75 1.35 -4.73 12.81
CA TYR A 75 1.08 -4.37 11.42
C TYR A 75 0.94 -5.59 10.50
N VAL A 76 1.82 -6.59 10.63
CA VAL A 76 1.73 -7.85 9.87
C VAL A 76 0.41 -8.55 10.14
N LYS A 77 0.03 -8.72 11.42
CA LYS A 77 -1.22 -9.37 11.81
C LYS A 77 -2.43 -8.65 11.22
N ARG A 78 -2.46 -7.32 11.25
CA ARG A 78 -3.54 -6.52 10.65
C ARG A 78 -3.57 -6.68 9.13
N SER A 79 -2.41 -6.64 8.48
CA SER A 79 -2.28 -6.78 7.04
C SER A 79 -2.83 -8.14 6.57
N GLN A 80 -2.44 -9.23 7.22
CA GLN A 80 -2.93 -10.59 6.90
C GLN A 80 -4.44 -10.74 7.11
N LEU A 81 -4.99 -10.11 8.14
CA LEU A 81 -6.41 -10.16 8.47
C LEU A 81 -7.28 -9.33 7.51
N VAL A 82 -6.74 -8.25 6.93
CA VAL A 82 -7.45 -7.37 5.99
C VAL A 82 -7.26 -7.78 4.53
N ASN A 83 -6.11 -8.34 4.17
CA ASN A 83 -5.79 -8.63 2.78
C ASN A 83 -6.85 -9.47 2.04
N PRO A 84 -7.51 -10.48 2.64
CA PRO A 84 -8.58 -11.23 1.96
C PRO A 84 -9.79 -10.39 1.55
N TYR A 85 -9.99 -9.21 2.17
CA TYR A 85 -11.12 -8.33 1.89
C TYR A 85 -10.81 -7.32 0.79
N ILE A 86 -9.57 -6.80 0.74
CA ILE A 86 -9.18 -5.70 -0.17
C ILE A 86 -8.20 -6.12 -1.26
N ASN A 87 -7.56 -7.29 -1.11
CA ASN A 87 -6.53 -7.83 -1.98
C ASN A 87 -5.46 -6.80 -2.38
N ALA A 88 -4.90 -6.10 -1.39
CA ALA A 88 -3.99 -4.97 -1.60
C ALA A 88 -2.51 -5.35 -1.56
N VAL A 89 -2.16 -6.52 -1.01
CA VAL A 89 -0.78 -7.00 -0.90
C VAL A 89 -0.48 -7.95 -2.05
N THR A 90 0.41 -7.53 -2.97
CA THR A 90 0.87 -8.37 -4.08
C THR A 90 1.99 -9.32 -3.65
N ASP A 91 3.01 -8.78 -2.96
CA ASP A 91 4.16 -9.52 -2.46
C ASP A 91 4.49 -9.06 -1.04
N SER A 92 4.97 -9.98 -0.19
CA SER A 92 5.13 -9.73 1.24
C SER A 92 6.49 -10.17 1.78
N ARG A 93 7.19 -9.23 2.42
CA ARG A 93 8.49 -9.44 3.10
C ARG A 93 8.35 -9.61 4.62
N TYR A 94 7.29 -10.26 5.10
CA TYR A 94 6.96 -10.20 6.53
C TYR A 94 8.05 -10.78 7.43
N VAL A 95 8.68 -11.89 7.01
CA VAL A 95 9.71 -12.58 7.81
C VAL A 95 10.96 -11.73 7.94
N ASP A 96 11.53 -11.26 6.83
CA ASP A 96 12.74 -10.45 6.91
C ASP A 96 12.47 -9.10 7.57
N ALA A 97 11.29 -8.49 7.36
CA ALA A 97 10.94 -7.24 8.03
C ALA A 97 10.87 -7.40 9.56
N LEU A 98 10.44 -8.57 10.06
CA LEU A 98 10.52 -8.90 11.48
C LEU A 98 11.97 -9.07 11.96
N GLN A 99 12.83 -9.67 11.15
CA GLN A 99 14.26 -9.80 11.47
C GLN A 99 14.96 -8.44 11.51
N ASP A 100 14.67 -7.57 10.54
CA ASP A 100 15.16 -6.19 10.48
C ASP A 100 14.70 -5.41 11.72
N ALA A 101 13.44 -5.57 12.13
CA ALA A 101 12.91 -4.94 13.35
C ALA A 101 13.62 -5.43 14.63
N ILE A 102 13.93 -6.72 14.73
CA ILE A 102 14.73 -7.28 15.84
C ILE A 102 16.15 -6.72 15.83
N ALA A 103 16.75 -6.54 14.65
CA ALA A 103 18.07 -5.94 14.53
C ALA A 103 18.08 -4.47 15.00
N VAL A 104 17.05 -3.70 14.65
CA VAL A 104 16.86 -2.32 15.14
C VAL A 104 16.67 -2.31 16.65
N ASP A 105 15.85 -3.19 17.22
CA ASP A 105 15.69 -3.30 18.68
C ASP A 105 17.03 -3.56 19.38
N ARG A 106 17.87 -4.45 18.83
CA ARG A 106 19.22 -4.71 19.37
C ARG A 106 20.16 -3.50 19.26
N PHE A 107 20.08 -2.76 18.15
CA PHE A 107 20.84 -1.52 17.97
C PHE A 107 20.39 -0.43 18.95
N LEU A 108 19.10 -0.33 19.23
CA LEU A 108 18.60 0.59 20.24
C LEU A 108 19.03 0.16 21.64
N GLU A 109 19.09 -1.14 21.93
CA GLU A 109 19.56 -1.70 23.21
C GLU A 109 21.08 -1.54 23.41
N SER A 110 21.90 -1.54 22.35
CA SER A 110 23.36 -1.33 22.46
C SER A 110 23.74 0.08 22.90
N GLY A 111 22.86 1.07 22.69
CA GLY A 111 23.08 2.45 23.13
C GLY A 111 24.20 3.18 22.39
N GLU A 112 24.56 2.73 21.18
CA GLU A 112 25.61 3.37 20.36
C GLU A 112 25.30 4.82 19.97
N LYS A 113 24.02 5.20 19.91
CA LYS A 113 23.57 6.56 19.57
C LYS A 113 22.59 7.10 20.60
N THR A 114 22.66 8.40 20.85
CA THR A 114 21.70 9.11 21.71
C THR A 114 20.37 9.34 20.99
N GLU A 115 19.31 9.59 21.74
CA GLU A 115 17.96 9.83 21.20
C GLU A 115 17.94 10.98 20.19
N ASP A 116 18.67 12.06 20.47
CA ASP A 116 18.77 13.25 19.61
C ASP A 116 19.50 12.94 18.30
N GLN A 117 20.60 12.19 18.36
CA GLN A 117 21.33 11.76 17.16
C GLN A 117 20.47 10.88 16.25
N ILE A 118 19.66 9.98 16.84
CA ILE A 118 18.76 9.12 16.08
C ILE A 118 17.63 9.96 15.46
N ALA A 119 17.14 10.99 16.16
CA ALA A 119 16.11 11.88 15.65
C ALA A 119 16.59 12.68 14.43
N ASP A 120 17.84 13.14 14.44
CA ASP A 120 18.43 13.93 13.34
C ASP A 120 18.86 13.06 12.15
N GLU A 121 19.56 11.96 12.39
CA GLU A 121 20.10 11.13 11.31
C GLU A 121 19.07 10.16 10.72
N THR A 122 18.21 9.60 11.57
CA THR A 122 17.28 8.51 11.20
C THR A 122 15.90 8.70 11.85
N PRO A 123 15.15 9.75 11.46
CA PRO A 123 13.90 10.13 12.14
C PRO A 123 12.80 9.06 12.09
N LEU A 124 12.85 8.15 11.12
CA LEU A 124 11.86 7.07 10.91
C LEU A 124 12.40 5.67 11.25
N LEU A 125 13.45 5.58 12.08
CA LEU A 125 14.03 4.31 12.48
C LEU A 125 12.97 3.39 13.12
N GLY A 126 12.83 2.17 12.58
CA GLY A 126 11.92 1.16 13.10
C GLY A 126 10.45 1.31 12.73
N VAL A 127 10.08 2.34 11.94
CA VAL A 127 8.71 2.53 11.45
C VAL A 127 8.43 1.60 10.27
N PRO A 128 7.36 0.79 10.30
CA PRO A 128 6.99 -0.06 9.17
C PRO A 128 6.46 0.78 8.01
N PHE A 129 6.90 0.46 6.79
CA PHE A 129 6.41 1.09 5.56
C PHE A 129 6.10 0.06 4.48
N THR A 130 5.28 0.45 3.52
CA THR A 130 5.00 -0.33 2.31
C THR A 130 5.32 0.51 1.09
N CYS A 131 5.64 -0.15 -0.01
CA CYS A 131 5.95 0.50 -1.29
C CYS A 131 5.09 -0.08 -2.39
N LYS A 132 4.73 0.75 -3.36
CA LYS A 132 4.04 0.30 -4.56
C LYS A 132 4.99 -0.55 -5.40
N GLU A 133 4.49 -1.64 -5.95
CA GLU A 133 5.24 -2.63 -6.75
C GLU A 133 5.95 -2.06 -8.00
N VAL A 134 5.54 -0.88 -8.46
CA VAL A 134 6.22 -0.16 -9.55
C VAL A 134 7.63 0.32 -9.17
N LEU A 135 7.96 0.32 -7.87
CA LEU A 135 9.28 0.68 -7.38
C LEU A 135 10.18 -0.57 -7.34
N GLY A 136 11.37 -0.47 -7.93
CA GLY A 136 12.35 -1.55 -7.93
C GLY A 136 12.98 -1.75 -6.55
N ILE A 137 12.48 -2.72 -5.78
CA ILE A 137 13.04 -3.12 -4.49
C ILE A 137 13.91 -4.35 -4.69
N LYS A 138 15.09 -4.37 -4.06
CA LYS A 138 16.01 -5.51 -4.14
C LYS A 138 15.31 -6.77 -3.62
N GLY A 139 15.27 -7.82 -4.44
CA GLY A 139 14.66 -9.11 -4.07
C GLY A 139 13.16 -9.22 -4.34
N PHE A 140 12.52 -8.18 -4.89
CA PHE A 140 11.09 -8.18 -5.27
C PHE A 140 10.91 -8.12 -6.78
N ALA A 141 9.82 -8.73 -7.26
CA ALA A 141 9.38 -8.55 -8.63
C ALA A 141 8.91 -7.10 -8.82
N ALA A 142 9.42 -6.43 -9.86
CA ALA A 142 8.92 -5.14 -10.29
C ALA A 142 8.15 -5.35 -11.59
N ASN A 143 6.82 -5.25 -11.53
CA ASN A 143 5.96 -5.45 -12.69
C ASN A 143 6.14 -4.37 -13.78
N PHE A 144 6.68 -3.22 -13.41
CA PHE A 144 6.96 -2.14 -14.34
C PHE A 144 8.35 -2.31 -14.98
N ARG A 145 8.40 -3.10 -16.07
CA ARG A 145 9.58 -3.27 -16.91
C ARG A 145 9.72 -2.09 -17.88
N ILE A 146 10.20 -0.94 -17.41
CA ILE A 146 10.95 -0.04 -18.29
C ILE A 146 12.36 -0.62 -18.38
N GLY A 147 12.81 -0.92 -19.60
CA GLY A 147 14.00 -1.72 -19.93
C GLY A 147 15.16 -1.62 -18.94
N ASP A 148 15.65 -2.79 -18.52
CA ASP A 148 16.93 -3.04 -17.85
C ASP A 148 17.38 -2.03 -16.77
N SER A 149 16.43 -1.51 -15.99
CA SER A 149 16.72 -0.60 -14.87
C SER A 149 17.36 -1.30 -13.66
N GLN A 150 17.24 -2.63 -13.53
CA GLN A 150 17.93 -3.39 -12.47
C GLN A 150 19.45 -3.36 -12.64
N GLU A 151 19.96 -3.23 -13.88
CA GLU A 151 21.39 -3.10 -14.13
C GLU A 151 21.89 -1.65 -13.95
N SER A 152 21.05 -0.67 -14.26
CA SER A 152 21.34 0.75 -14.05
C SER A 152 21.50 1.13 -12.57
N CYS A 153 20.66 0.58 -11.68
CA CYS A 153 20.77 0.83 -10.23
C CYS A 153 22.05 0.20 -9.63
N ARG A 154 22.54 -0.92 -10.19
CA ARG A 154 23.85 -1.51 -9.84
C ARG A 154 25.03 -0.65 -10.30
N ARG A 155 24.93 0.05 -11.44
CA ARG A 155 26.01 0.89 -11.97
C ARG A 155 26.15 2.25 -11.30
N ARG A 156 25.07 2.80 -10.71
CA ARG A 156 25.10 4.09 -9.99
C ARG A 156 25.71 4.06 -8.59
N ARG A 157 26.04 2.87 -8.05
CA ARG A 157 26.71 2.70 -6.75
C ARG A 157 28.17 2.23 -6.89
N ARG A 158 28.80 2.48 -8.04
CA ARG A 158 30.26 2.39 -8.20
C ARG A 158 30.82 3.78 -8.43
#